data_AF-A0A940TYE5-F1
#
_entry.id   AF-A0A940TYE5-F1
#
_cell.length_a   1.000
_cell.length_b   1.000
_cell.length_c   1.000
_cell.angle_alpha   90.00
_cell.angle_beta   90.00
_cell.angle_gamma   90.00
#
_symmetry.space_group_name_H-M   'P 1'
#
loop_
_entity.id
_entity.type
_entity.pdbx_description
1 polymer ?
#
loop_
_entity_poly.entity_id
_entity_poly.type
_entity_poly.pdbx_seq_one_letter_code
_entity_poly.pdbx_strand_id
1 'polypeptide(L)'
;SVGAPGEWDDSGTELATVLKVDEEYRMWYSGYGGDTPAQIGYATSPDGITWTKYAGNPIIGPGSETWNNVGVQHPHVMYDGSEYKLFVMTLGDDGSGAAPYYAYLTSADGLTGTWDPSNPVFSRAWEEWLWRPFVMQEGAEFTQWYSLWSQGAAHIGYATSDDGLEWDRQAAAVLSGTPGEWDEFFVADPMVLVEHDIYEDIYSMWYDNNFAIGLASSFDGLSWDKSLSNPVFTGGDPPTWGEPVVKVTNDMAVVTLDGFTITGGSGNEAGGVQMNGSTLTIRNCLITGNLANGAPNSWGAGGVIGGGEIIIEDSQIIGNQVKQGAGGVRVGEGELSMTNVLVADNPGDMAVHLNGPATLINVTITNSPGGVLINPPDPAHLSINNSILYGNDWGLAVEGAGTAEVNYSDLQGSWDGIGSIDADPLFVDPANGDYHLQSGSPCIDTASLWAAPDHDLDGVERPLDGNGDGGALPDMGAYEAATIKLMKLLYLPMSFKD
;
A
#
# COMPACT_ATOMS: atom_id res chain seq x y z
N SER A 1 -17.87 8.15 15.07
CA SER A 1 -18.95 8.87 14.36
C SER A 1 -19.14 10.23 14.99
N VAL A 2 -19.61 11.20 14.20
CA VAL A 2 -20.01 12.53 14.70
C VAL A 2 -21.15 12.43 15.72
N GLY A 3 -21.33 13.49 16.50
CA GLY A 3 -22.44 13.66 17.42
C GLY A 3 -23.79 13.83 16.72
N ALA A 4 -24.86 13.83 17.52
CA ALA A 4 -26.17 14.22 17.04
C ALA A 4 -26.19 15.71 16.62
N PRO A 5 -27.07 16.14 15.70
CA PRO A 5 -27.16 17.54 15.31
C PRO A 5 -27.32 18.49 16.51
N GLY A 6 -26.46 19.51 16.57
CA GLY A 6 -26.35 20.48 17.66
C GLY A 6 -25.38 20.08 18.78
N GLU A 7 -24.76 18.89 18.72
CA GLU A 7 -23.67 18.51 19.62
C GLU A 7 -22.35 19.18 19.19
N TRP A 8 -21.41 19.26 20.13
CA TRP A 8 -20.10 19.91 19.96
C TRP A 8 -19.20 19.25 18.90
N ASP A 9 -19.51 18.03 18.49
CA ASP A 9 -18.79 17.24 17.47
C ASP A 9 -19.73 16.75 16.35
N ASP A 10 -20.81 17.49 16.07
CA ASP A 10 -21.84 17.13 15.09
C ASP A 10 -21.41 17.29 13.61
N SER A 11 -20.40 18.11 13.36
CA SER A 11 -19.96 18.49 12.02
C SER A 11 -18.70 17.75 11.58
N GLY A 12 -17.91 17.24 12.53
CA GLY A 12 -16.71 16.47 12.22
C GLY A 12 -16.03 15.92 13.45
N THR A 13 -15.33 14.79 13.27
CA THR A 13 -14.38 14.24 14.23
C THR A 13 -13.13 13.79 13.50
N GLU A 14 -11.95 14.17 13.97
CA GLU A 14 -10.69 13.84 13.29
C GLU A 14 -9.50 13.75 14.24
N LEU A 15 -8.36 13.31 13.67
CA LEU A 15 -7.01 13.45 14.23
C LEU A 15 -6.93 12.98 15.68
N ALA A 16 -7.18 11.69 15.84
CA ALA A 16 -7.24 11.04 17.13
C ALA A 16 -5.89 10.42 17.52
N THR A 17 -5.59 10.45 18.82
CA THR A 17 -4.60 9.54 19.42
C THR A 17 -5.31 8.37 20.06
N VAL A 18 -4.82 7.16 19.82
CA VAL A 18 -5.30 5.93 20.45
C VAL A 18 -4.19 5.27 21.25
N LEU A 19 -4.45 4.99 22.52
CA LEU A 19 -3.56 4.21 23.38
C LEU A 19 -4.29 2.98 23.91
N LYS A 20 -3.57 1.86 24.07
CA LYS A 20 -4.05 0.72 24.84
C LYS A 20 -3.44 0.79 26.23
N VAL A 21 -4.28 0.93 27.25
CA VAL A 21 -3.85 0.97 28.66
C VAL A 21 -4.59 -0.15 29.39
N ASP A 22 -3.82 -1.07 29.97
CA ASP A 22 -4.32 -2.35 30.47
C ASP A 22 -5.07 -3.14 29.36
N GLU A 23 -6.33 -3.51 29.61
CA GLU A 23 -7.17 -4.24 28.66
C GLU A 23 -8.10 -3.34 27.83
N GLU A 24 -8.00 -2.01 27.95
CA GLU A 24 -8.90 -1.05 27.32
C GLU A 24 -8.18 -0.08 26.37
N TYR A 25 -8.76 0.16 25.21
CA TYR A 25 -8.34 1.20 24.28
C TYR A 25 -8.98 2.54 24.67
N ARG A 26 -8.18 3.59 24.61
CA ARG A 26 -8.56 4.97 24.95
C ARG A 26 -8.24 5.86 23.77
N MET A 27 -9.17 6.73 23.40
CA MET A 27 -9.04 7.63 22.27
C MET A 27 -9.31 9.06 22.71
N TRP A 28 -8.40 9.96 22.33
CA TRP A 28 -8.60 11.40 22.38
C TRP A 28 -8.75 11.88 20.95
N TYR A 29 -9.79 12.67 20.66
CA TYR A 29 -10.11 13.07 19.29
C TYR A 29 -10.57 14.52 19.22
N SER A 30 -10.33 15.15 18.08
CA SER A 30 -10.84 16.50 17.81
C SER A 30 -12.30 16.41 17.37
N GLY A 31 -13.16 17.28 17.88
CA GLY A 31 -14.54 17.41 17.44
C GLY A 31 -14.87 18.84 17.04
N TYR A 32 -15.68 18.95 15.98
CA TYR A 32 -16.17 20.20 15.43
C TYR A 32 -17.68 20.20 15.43
N GLY A 33 -18.27 21.27 15.96
CA GLY A 33 -19.70 21.51 15.95
C GLY A 33 -20.00 22.80 15.23
N GLY A 34 -21.10 22.88 14.49
CA GLY A 34 -21.32 23.93 13.47
C GLY A 34 -20.96 25.37 13.89
N ASP A 35 -21.38 25.78 15.09
CA ASP A 35 -21.09 27.11 15.66
C ASP A 35 -20.11 27.06 16.86
N THR A 36 -19.60 25.88 17.21
CA THR A 36 -18.72 25.70 18.37
C THR A 36 -17.26 25.60 17.94
N PRO A 37 -16.34 26.23 18.68
CA PRO A 37 -14.91 25.98 18.54
C PRO A 37 -14.54 24.48 18.52
N ALA A 38 -13.44 24.17 17.85
CA ALA A 38 -12.80 22.87 17.94
C ALA A 38 -12.45 22.55 19.40
N GLN A 39 -12.77 21.32 19.81
CA GLN A 39 -12.59 20.83 21.18
C GLN A 39 -12.07 19.38 21.14
N ILE A 40 -11.55 18.89 22.27
CA ILE A 40 -11.09 17.50 22.40
C ILE A 40 -12.14 16.69 23.16
N GLY A 41 -12.52 15.55 22.58
CA GLY A 41 -13.34 14.53 23.21
C GLY A 41 -12.54 13.29 23.56
N TYR A 42 -13.20 12.41 24.29
CA TYR A 42 -12.65 11.13 24.73
C TYR A 42 -13.61 9.97 24.44
N ALA A 43 -13.06 8.81 24.09
CA ALA A 43 -13.81 7.57 23.90
C ALA A 43 -13.00 6.36 24.39
N THR A 44 -13.71 5.30 24.74
CA THR A 44 -13.12 4.01 25.14
C THR A 44 -13.59 2.89 24.23
N SER A 45 -12.79 1.83 24.12
CA SER A 45 -13.15 0.64 23.38
C SER A 45 -12.52 -0.60 24.02
N PRO A 46 -13.26 -1.72 24.15
CA PRO A 46 -12.69 -2.98 24.60
C PRO A 46 -11.89 -3.71 23.50
N ASP A 47 -12.10 -3.38 22.23
CA ASP A 47 -11.61 -4.16 21.08
C ASP A 47 -10.88 -3.30 20.01
N GLY A 48 -10.85 -1.97 20.16
CA GLY A 48 -10.29 -1.04 19.18
C GLY A 48 -11.20 -0.77 17.98
N ILE A 49 -12.37 -1.41 17.91
CA ILE A 49 -13.31 -1.36 16.78
C ILE A 49 -14.62 -0.69 17.20
N THR A 50 -15.17 -1.09 18.35
CA THR A 50 -16.43 -0.59 18.89
C THR A 50 -16.14 0.46 19.96
N TRP A 51 -16.47 1.72 19.67
CA TRP A 51 -16.11 2.86 20.50
C TRP A 51 -17.32 3.44 21.25
N THR A 52 -17.13 3.75 22.54
CA THR A 52 -18.10 4.43 23.40
C THR A 52 -17.57 5.81 23.79
N LYS A 53 -18.26 6.88 23.34
CA LYS A 53 -17.93 8.26 23.74
C LYS A 53 -18.15 8.45 25.23
N TYR A 54 -17.27 9.21 25.87
CA TYR A 54 -17.45 9.62 27.26
C TYR A 54 -18.60 10.62 27.40
N ALA A 55 -19.51 10.35 28.34
CA ALA A 55 -20.71 11.16 28.54
C ALA A 55 -20.41 12.60 29.00
N GLY A 56 -19.20 12.85 29.52
CA GLY A 56 -18.75 14.18 29.91
C GLY A 56 -17.99 14.94 28.82
N ASN A 57 -17.99 14.45 27.57
CA ASN A 57 -17.38 15.19 26.46
C ASN A 57 -18.07 16.54 26.22
N PRO A 58 -17.33 17.56 25.72
CA PRO A 58 -15.88 17.54 25.47
C PRO A 58 -15.06 17.63 26.77
N ILE A 59 -13.86 17.04 26.77
CA ILE A 59 -12.98 17.00 27.95
C ILE A 59 -12.00 18.18 28.00
N ILE A 60 -11.67 18.77 26.85
CA ILE A 60 -10.84 19.99 26.77
C ILE A 60 -11.48 20.92 25.74
N GLY A 61 -11.64 22.18 26.11
CA GLY A 61 -12.10 23.23 25.20
C GLY A 61 -11.30 24.52 25.31
N PRO A 62 -11.66 25.55 24.51
CA PRO A 62 -10.95 26.82 24.49
C PRO A 62 -10.82 27.48 25.86
N GLY A 63 -9.67 28.09 26.09
CA GLY A 63 -9.38 28.87 27.30
C GLY A 63 -9.66 30.36 27.12
N SER A 64 -9.09 31.17 28.01
CA SER A 64 -9.12 32.63 27.93
C SER A 64 -7.79 33.25 27.49
N GLU A 65 -6.74 32.44 27.36
CA GLU A 65 -5.41 32.92 27.02
C GLU A 65 -5.30 33.14 25.52
N THR A 66 -4.43 34.07 25.10
CA THR A 66 -4.28 34.44 23.68
C THR A 66 -3.73 33.31 22.81
N TRP A 67 -3.28 32.21 23.38
CA TRP A 67 -2.81 31.02 22.67
C TRP A 67 -3.85 29.90 22.55
N ASN A 68 -4.98 29.95 23.29
CA ASN A 68 -6.02 28.89 23.27
C ASN A 68 -7.47 29.40 23.30
N ASN A 69 -7.70 30.70 23.09
CA ASN A 69 -9.04 31.29 23.16
C ASN A 69 -9.90 31.06 21.90
N VAL A 70 -9.37 30.45 20.83
CA VAL A 70 -10.11 30.17 19.59
C VAL A 70 -10.48 28.70 19.44
N GLY A 71 -9.60 27.77 19.79
CA GLY A 71 -9.83 26.34 19.57
C GLY A 71 -8.76 25.46 20.22
N VAL A 72 -9.10 24.21 20.49
CA VAL A 72 -8.18 23.17 20.97
C VAL A 72 -8.46 21.88 20.21
N GLN A 73 -7.44 21.32 19.56
CA GLN A 73 -7.58 20.22 18.61
C GLN A 73 -6.27 19.42 18.48
N HIS A 74 -6.32 18.37 17.67
CA HIS A 74 -5.21 17.49 17.28
C HIS A 74 -4.40 16.99 18.49
N PRO A 75 -5.03 16.26 19.42
CA PRO A 75 -4.34 15.75 20.59
C PRO A 75 -3.32 14.68 20.20
N HIS A 76 -2.08 14.86 20.67
CA HIS A 76 -1.09 13.80 20.79
C HIS A 76 -0.92 13.42 22.25
N VAL A 77 -1.14 12.14 22.57
CA VAL A 77 -1.18 11.65 23.95
C VAL A 77 -0.18 10.53 24.15
N MET A 78 0.62 10.65 25.21
CA MET A 78 1.53 9.59 25.68
C MET A 78 1.16 9.20 27.11
N TYR A 79 1.54 7.98 27.51
CA TYR A 79 1.34 7.47 28.87
C TYR A 79 2.61 6.77 29.35
N ASP A 80 3.15 7.19 30.49
CA ASP A 80 4.41 6.65 31.04
C ASP A 80 4.20 5.54 32.09
N GLY A 81 2.97 5.04 32.23
CA GLY A 81 2.59 4.09 33.26
C GLY A 81 2.11 4.73 34.57
N SER A 82 2.22 6.06 34.70
CA SER A 82 1.74 6.80 35.87
C SER A 82 0.88 8.01 35.51
N GLU A 83 1.24 8.75 34.46
CA GLU A 83 0.57 9.98 34.07
C GLU A 83 0.47 10.08 32.54
N TYR A 84 -0.62 10.70 32.07
CA TYR A 84 -0.79 11.07 30.67
C TYR A 84 -0.14 12.41 30.39
N LYS A 85 0.59 12.47 29.28
CA LYS A 85 1.24 13.67 28.75
C LYS A 85 0.57 14.01 27.44
N LEU A 86 -0.06 15.19 27.36
CA LEU A 86 -0.78 15.60 26.16
C LEU A 86 -0.11 16.83 25.55
N PHE A 87 0.28 16.69 24.28
CA PHE A 87 0.65 17.78 23.40
C PHE A 87 -0.53 18.06 22.49
N VAL A 88 -1.09 19.25 22.59
CA VAL A 88 -2.32 19.60 21.87
C VAL A 88 -2.09 20.82 21.00
N MET A 89 -2.66 20.81 19.80
CA MET A 89 -2.72 22.01 18.99
C MET A 89 -3.79 22.94 19.55
N THR A 90 -3.44 24.20 19.72
CA THR A 90 -4.38 25.25 20.08
C THR A 90 -4.39 26.33 19.02
N LEU A 91 -5.54 26.96 18.86
CA LEU A 91 -5.70 28.18 18.11
C LEU A 91 -5.93 29.32 19.09
N GLY A 92 -5.18 30.40 18.89
CA GLY A 92 -5.24 31.59 19.72
C GLY A 92 -5.28 32.86 18.88
N ASP A 93 -5.96 33.89 19.36
CA ASP A 93 -6.04 35.20 18.74
C ASP A 93 -5.79 36.30 19.79
N ASP A 94 -4.73 37.08 19.58
CA ASP A 94 -4.36 38.24 20.39
C ASP A 94 -4.91 39.57 19.83
N GLY A 95 -5.77 39.49 18.81
CA GLY A 95 -6.28 40.61 18.02
C GLY A 95 -5.60 40.78 16.67
N SER A 96 -4.59 39.97 16.34
CA SER A 96 -3.92 39.96 15.03
C SER A 96 -4.44 38.87 14.07
N GLY A 97 -5.39 38.06 14.52
CA GLY A 97 -5.94 36.92 13.79
C GLY A 97 -5.46 35.59 14.38
N ALA A 98 -6.25 34.53 14.15
CA ALA A 98 -5.97 33.22 14.71
C ALA A 98 -4.61 32.66 14.25
N ALA A 99 -3.84 32.16 15.21
CA ALA A 99 -2.54 31.52 15.00
C ALA A 99 -2.46 30.16 15.73
N PRO A 100 -1.67 29.21 15.20
CA PRO A 100 -1.49 27.90 15.80
C PRO A 100 -0.36 27.90 16.84
N TYR A 101 -0.58 27.12 17.89
CA TYR A 101 0.38 26.84 18.96
C TYR A 101 0.30 25.36 19.34
N TYR A 102 1.36 24.83 19.95
CA TYR A 102 1.25 23.60 20.75
C TYR A 102 1.33 23.95 22.23
N ALA A 103 0.46 23.30 22.99
CA ALA A 103 0.40 23.41 24.43
C ALA A 103 0.55 22.03 25.07
N TYR A 104 1.08 22.03 26.28
CA TYR A 104 1.36 20.85 27.07
C TYR A 104 0.51 20.83 28.35
N LEU A 105 -0.04 19.67 28.68
CA LEU A 105 -0.72 19.44 29.95
C LEU A 105 -0.49 18.00 30.42
N THR A 106 -0.56 17.79 31.73
CA THR A 106 -0.55 16.45 32.30
C THR A 106 -1.92 16.07 32.87
N SER A 107 -2.21 14.77 32.87
CA SER A 107 -3.47 14.23 33.38
C SER A 107 -3.24 12.89 34.06
N ALA A 108 -3.78 12.70 35.26
CA ALA A 108 -3.68 11.43 35.97
C ALA A 108 -4.67 10.37 35.44
N ASP A 109 -5.78 10.79 34.86
CA ASP A 109 -6.89 9.91 34.44
C ASP A 109 -7.14 9.91 32.92
N GLY A 110 -6.49 10.82 32.18
CA GLY A 110 -6.70 11.03 30.76
C GLY A 110 -7.93 11.88 30.42
N LEU A 111 -8.69 12.34 31.43
CA LEU A 111 -9.93 13.11 31.26
C LEU A 111 -9.79 14.54 31.77
N THR A 112 -9.12 14.72 32.91
CA THR A 112 -8.92 16.00 33.57
C THR A 112 -7.42 16.28 33.72
N GLY A 113 -6.98 17.47 33.31
CA GLY A 113 -5.57 17.78 33.30
C GLY A 113 -5.24 19.19 33.75
N THR A 114 -3.95 19.41 34.00
CA THR A 114 -3.39 20.70 34.40
C THR A 114 -2.46 21.21 33.30
N TRP A 115 -2.79 22.36 32.74
CA TRP A 115 -1.93 23.05 31.78
C TRP A 115 -0.61 23.44 32.41
N ASP A 116 0.48 23.23 31.67
CA ASP A 116 1.77 23.76 32.07
C ASP A 116 1.77 25.30 32.06
N PRO A 117 2.33 25.96 33.08
CA PRO A 117 2.38 27.43 33.13
C PRO A 117 3.27 28.05 32.04
N SER A 118 4.15 27.27 31.40
CA SER A 118 5.04 27.72 30.32
C SER A 118 4.36 27.77 28.96
N ASN A 119 3.08 27.35 28.87
CA ASN A 119 2.35 27.35 27.62
C ASN A 119 2.23 28.75 26.99
N PRO A 120 2.27 28.82 25.64
CA PRO A 120 2.44 27.71 24.71
C PRO A 120 3.91 27.24 24.62
N VAL A 121 4.12 25.93 24.53
CA VAL A 121 5.46 25.31 24.46
C VAL A 121 6.04 25.28 23.04
N PHE A 122 5.21 25.48 22.02
CA PHE A 122 5.66 25.57 20.63
C PHE A 122 4.82 26.57 19.84
N SER A 123 5.46 27.36 18.99
CA SER A 123 4.82 28.33 18.09
C SER A 123 5.61 28.47 16.78
N ARG A 124 4.99 29.01 15.73
CA ARG A 124 5.65 29.22 14.42
C ARG A 124 6.90 30.10 14.55
N ALA A 125 7.95 29.78 13.79
CA ALA A 125 9.14 30.64 13.68
C ALA A 125 9.46 31.02 12.23
N TRP A 126 9.59 30.03 11.36
CA TRP A 126 9.82 30.22 9.92
C TRP A 126 8.70 29.61 9.07
N GLU A 127 7.89 28.75 9.69
CA GLU A 127 6.71 28.12 9.12
C GLU A 127 5.57 29.14 8.96
N GLU A 128 4.80 29.03 7.89
CA GLU A 128 3.60 29.82 7.68
C GLU A 128 2.42 29.27 8.48
N TRP A 129 2.37 27.95 8.68
CA TRP A 129 1.39 27.27 9.53
C TRP A 129 2.01 26.00 10.15
N LEU A 130 1.44 25.52 11.25
CA LEU A 130 1.79 24.22 11.85
C LEU A 130 0.54 23.56 12.42
N TRP A 131 0.50 22.23 12.40
CA TRP A 131 -0.58 21.41 12.97
C TRP A 131 -0.07 19.99 13.28
N ARG A 132 -0.87 19.20 13.99
CA ARG A 132 -0.60 17.78 14.33
C ARG A 132 0.85 17.46 14.75
N PRO A 133 1.18 17.68 16.04
CA PRO A 133 2.44 17.16 16.57
C PRO A 133 2.36 15.64 16.73
N PHE A 134 3.47 14.95 16.45
CA PHE A 134 3.74 13.61 16.92
C PHE A 134 4.98 13.67 17.80
N VAL A 135 4.81 13.39 19.09
CA VAL A 135 5.89 13.46 20.08
C VAL A 135 6.25 12.06 20.56
N MET A 136 7.54 11.77 20.62
CA MET A 136 8.08 10.58 21.22
C MET A 136 8.96 10.98 22.40
N GLN A 137 8.99 10.15 23.45
CA GLN A 137 9.88 10.33 24.59
C GLN A 137 10.73 9.07 24.80
N GLU A 138 12.04 9.24 24.79
CA GLU A 138 13.03 8.19 25.05
C GLU A 138 13.91 8.59 26.24
N GLY A 139 13.65 7.98 27.39
CA GLY A 139 14.29 8.42 28.64
C GLY A 139 13.91 9.87 28.98
N ALA A 140 14.88 10.77 28.99
CA ALA A 140 14.65 12.19 29.26
C ALA A 140 14.43 13.02 27.99
N GLU A 141 14.81 12.51 26.82
CA GLU A 141 14.79 13.25 25.56
C GLU A 141 13.42 13.11 24.89
N PHE A 142 12.95 14.21 24.30
CA PHE A 142 11.74 14.29 23.50
C PHE A 142 12.10 14.62 22.06
N THR A 143 11.46 13.90 21.14
CA THR A 143 11.57 14.14 19.70
C THR A 143 10.17 14.40 19.16
N GLN A 144 10.02 15.43 18.33
CA GLN A 144 8.76 15.77 17.68
C GLN A 144 8.93 15.84 16.17
N TRP A 145 8.02 15.17 15.46
CA TRP A 145 7.72 15.43 14.06
C TRP A 145 6.38 16.13 13.97
N TYR A 146 6.23 17.10 13.09
CA TYR A 146 5.01 17.90 13.02
C TYR A 146 4.69 18.35 11.60
N SER A 147 3.40 18.50 11.30
CA SER A 147 2.98 19.06 10.03
C SER A 147 3.23 20.57 10.00
N LEU A 148 3.75 21.07 8.88
CA LEU A 148 3.93 22.50 8.65
C LEU A 148 3.54 22.90 7.23
N TRP A 149 3.13 24.17 7.08
CA TRP A 149 2.92 24.80 5.78
C TRP A 149 4.06 25.79 5.52
N SER A 150 4.66 25.71 4.35
CA SER A 150 5.66 26.68 3.89
C SER A 150 5.72 26.66 2.38
N GLN A 151 5.96 27.82 1.75
CA GLN A 151 6.23 27.88 0.30
C GLN A 151 5.14 27.25 -0.59
N GLY A 152 3.89 27.20 -0.11
CA GLY A 152 2.74 26.70 -0.86
C GLY A 152 2.51 25.18 -0.80
N ALA A 153 3.19 24.44 0.08
CA ALA A 153 2.98 23.01 0.29
C ALA A 153 3.01 22.64 1.79
N ALA A 154 2.49 21.44 2.10
CA ALA A 154 2.65 20.83 3.42
C ALA A 154 3.90 19.95 3.50
N HIS A 155 4.59 20.01 4.63
CA HIS A 155 5.83 19.30 4.91
C HIS A 155 5.85 18.76 6.34
N ILE A 156 6.85 17.93 6.65
CA ILE A 156 7.12 17.45 8.00
C ILE A 156 8.33 18.21 8.58
N GLY A 157 8.14 18.87 9.72
CA GLY A 157 9.20 19.48 10.52
C GLY A 157 9.71 18.55 11.61
N TYR A 158 10.81 18.96 12.25
CA TYR A 158 11.47 18.22 13.31
C TYR A 158 11.94 19.14 14.43
N ALA A 159 11.79 18.72 15.68
CA ALA A 159 12.37 19.39 16.84
C ALA A 159 12.71 18.40 17.96
N THR A 160 13.67 18.75 18.81
CA THR A 160 14.05 17.99 20.01
C THR A 160 13.89 18.83 21.27
N SER A 161 13.75 18.19 22.42
CA SER A 161 13.66 18.85 23.71
C SER A 161 14.18 17.95 24.83
N ASP A 162 14.83 18.53 25.83
CA ASP A 162 15.28 17.81 27.04
C ASP A 162 14.17 17.71 28.12
N ASP A 163 13.07 18.45 27.97
CA ASP A 163 12.02 18.57 28.99
C ASP A 163 10.58 18.55 28.43
N GLY A 164 10.41 18.57 27.11
CA GLY A 164 9.14 18.65 26.41
C GLY A 164 8.51 20.05 26.42
N LEU A 165 9.18 21.06 26.97
CA LEU A 165 8.67 22.43 27.12
C LEU A 165 9.44 23.42 26.25
N GLU A 166 10.78 23.29 26.19
CA GLU A 166 11.65 24.10 25.34
C GLU A 166 12.17 23.27 24.18
N TRP A 167 11.94 23.73 22.94
CA TRP A 167 12.19 22.94 21.74
C TRP A 167 13.25 23.54 20.81
N ASP A 168 14.26 22.74 20.50
CA ASP A 168 15.27 23.02 19.48
C ASP A 168 14.78 22.53 18.11
N ARG A 169 14.33 23.46 17.27
CA ARG A 169 13.77 23.16 15.95
C ARG A 169 14.79 23.16 14.82
N GLN A 170 14.57 22.31 13.82
CA GLN A 170 15.28 22.40 12.55
C GLN A 170 14.86 23.65 11.75
N ALA A 171 15.80 24.16 10.96
CA ALA A 171 15.59 25.35 10.11
C ALA A 171 14.96 25.01 8.75
N ALA A 172 14.68 23.73 8.48
CA ALA A 172 14.07 23.22 7.27
C ALA A 172 13.22 21.99 7.58
N ALA A 173 12.30 21.65 6.66
CA ALA A 173 11.55 20.41 6.72
C ALA A 173 12.46 19.17 6.54
N VAL A 174 12.11 18.07 7.20
CA VAL A 174 12.81 16.78 7.13
C VAL A 174 12.19 15.82 6.11
N LEU A 175 10.93 16.04 5.72
CA LEU A 175 10.29 15.31 4.63
C LEU A 175 9.36 16.25 3.86
N SER A 176 9.35 16.12 2.53
CA SER A 176 8.59 16.96 1.60
C SER A 176 8.06 16.15 0.42
N GLY A 177 7.05 16.68 -0.27
CA GLY A 177 6.50 16.07 -1.49
C GLY A 177 7.52 15.96 -2.62
N THR A 178 7.37 14.93 -3.46
CA THR A 178 8.22 14.75 -4.64
C THR A 178 7.52 15.36 -5.86
N PRO A 179 8.14 16.26 -6.64
CA PRO A 179 7.51 16.87 -7.81
C PRO A 179 7.02 15.83 -8.83
N GLY A 180 5.75 15.94 -9.24
CA GLY A 180 5.10 15.01 -10.17
C GLY A 180 4.54 13.74 -9.52
N GLU A 181 4.79 13.51 -8.23
CA GLU A 181 4.27 12.36 -7.49
C GLU A 181 2.97 12.70 -6.75
N TRP A 182 2.30 11.65 -6.27
CA TRP A 182 1.01 11.74 -5.56
C TRP A 182 1.04 12.65 -4.32
N ASP A 183 2.22 12.87 -3.72
CA ASP A 183 2.40 13.65 -2.50
C ASP A 183 3.05 15.04 -2.72
N GLU A 184 3.20 15.49 -3.97
CA GLU A 184 3.94 16.72 -4.34
C GLU A 184 3.65 17.94 -3.46
N PHE A 185 2.37 18.18 -3.17
CA PHE A 185 1.92 19.37 -2.44
C PHE A 185 1.56 19.12 -0.97
N PHE A 186 1.51 17.85 -0.55
CA PHE A 186 1.03 17.51 0.78
C PHE A 186 1.75 16.28 1.33
N VAL A 187 2.67 16.53 2.26
CA VAL A 187 3.28 15.51 3.12
C VAL A 187 3.09 15.99 4.56
N ALA A 188 2.13 15.41 5.25
CA ALA A 188 1.73 15.87 6.57
C ALA A 188 1.45 14.69 7.49
N ASP A 189 1.09 15.04 8.71
CA ASP A 189 0.35 14.20 9.62
C ASP A 189 1.15 12.98 10.10
N PRO A 190 2.39 13.21 10.60
CA PRO A 190 3.33 12.15 10.90
C PRO A 190 2.80 11.21 11.98
N MET A 191 3.12 9.94 11.82
CA MET A 191 3.14 8.95 12.90
C MET A 191 4.43 8.15 12.77
N VAL A 192 5.24 8.12 13.82
CA VAL A 192 6.55 7.45 13.78
C VAL A 192 6.57 6.25 14.73
N LEU A 193 7.04 5.11 14.23
CA LEU A 193 7.39 3.94 15.02
C LEU A 193 8.91 3.78 15.02
N VAL A 194 9.49 3.40 16.15
CA VAL A 194 10.91 3.10 16.28
C VAL A 194 11.08 1.65 16.69
N GLU A 195 11.88 0.93 15.91
CA GLU A 195 12.30 -0.44 16.19
C GLU A 195 13.77 -0.41 16.61
N HIS A 196 14.05 -0.82 17.84
CA HIS A 196 15.40 -0.89 18.39
C HIS A 196 16.04 -2.25 18.10
N ASP A 197 17.04 -2.29 17.21
CA ASP A 197 17.87 -3.47 16.97
C ASP A 197 19.27 -3.28 17.60
N ILE A 198 19.99 -4.38 17.81
CA ILE A 198 21.35 -4.39 18.38
C ILE A 198 22.38 -3.68 17.49
N TYR A 199 22.04 -3.44 16.22
CA TYR A 199 22.92 -2.81 15.25
C TYR A 199 22.58 -1.33 15.04
N GLU A 200 21.30 -1.02 14.82
CA GLU A 200 20.81 0.33 14.57
C GLU A 200 19.31 0.42 14.87
N ASP A 201 18.85 1.64 15.16
CA ASP A 201 17.43 1.95 15.29
C ASP A 201 16.83 2.21 13.91
N ILE A 202 15.63 1.70 13.67
CA ILE A 202 14.88 1.92 12.43
C ILE A 202 13.63 2.71 12.75
N TYR A 203 13.51 3.89 12.14
CA TYR A 203 12.35 4.76 12.22
C TYR A 203 11.46 4.51 11.00
N SER A 204 10.17 4.26 11.22
CA SER A 204 9.15 4.16 10.18
C SER A 204 8.12 5.26 10.37
N MET A 205 7.96 6.14 9.38
CA MET A 205 6.98 7.22 9.38
C MET A 205 5.86 6.92 8.40
N TRP A 206 4.63 6.89 8.91
CA TRP A 206 3.45 7.08 8.09
C TRP A 206 3.15 8.57 8.01
N TYR A 207 2.84 9.03 6.80
CA TYR A 207 2.43 10.40 6.51
C TYR A 207 1.27 10.36 5.52
N ASP A 208 0.48 11.41 5.44
CA ASP A 208 -0.60 11.50 4.45
C ASP A 208 -0.46 12.68 3.50
N ASN A 209 -1.18 12.60 2.39
CA ASN A 209 -1.39 13.70 1.45
C ASN A 209 -2.83 14.25 1.53
N ASN A 210 -3.51 14.08 2.67
CA ASN A 210 -4.95 14.27 2.89
C ASN A 210 -5.88 13.20 2.24
N PHE A 211 -5.39 12.38 1.32
CA PHE A 211 -6.19 11.36 0.64
C PHE A 211 -5.65 9.94 0.81
N ALA A 212 -4.34 9.77 0.83
CA ALA A 212 -3.65 8.50 0.88
C ALA A 212 -2.54 8.58 1.93
N ILE A 213 -2.10 7.41 2.42
CA ILE A 213 -1.04 7.26 3.40
C ILE A 213 0.19 6.72 2.68
N GLY A 214 1.31 7.41 2.86
CA GLY A 214 2.65 6.98 2.46
C GLY A 214 3.43 6.45 3.66
N LEU A 215 4.50 5.72 3.35
CA LEU A 215 5.48 5.19 4.30
C LEU A 215 6.88 5.70 3.92
N ALA A 216 7.65 6.11 4.93
CA ALA A 216 9.06 6.44 4.79
C ALA A 216 9.86 5.79 5.92
N SER A 217 11.12 5.44 5.66
CA SER A 217 12.05 4.88 6.64
C SER A 217 13.24 5.81 6.88
N SER A 218 13.81 5.75 8.08
CA SER A 218 15.00 6.50 8.46
C SER A 218 15.83 5.74 9.50
N PHE A 219 17.13 6.01 9.56
CA PHE A 219 18.04 5.51 10.60
C PHE A 219 18.39 6.57 11.66
N ASP A 220 18.01 7.83 11.44
CA ASP A 220 18.37 8.96 12.31
C ASP A 220 17.17 9.85 12.68
N GLY A 221 15.97 9.53 12.17
CA GLY A 221 14.75 10.31 12.35
C GLY A 221 14.72 11.65 11.59
N LEU A 222 15.78 11.99 10.86
CA LEU A 222 15.99 13.27 10.17
C LEU A 222 16.00 13.12 8.65
N SER A 223 16.61 12.06 8.16
CA SER A 223 16.80 11.76 6.74
C SER A 223 15.91 10.60 6.37
N TRP A 224 14.96 10.83 5.47
CA TRP A 224 13.88 9.89 5.19
C TRP A 224 13.90 9.39 3.74
N ASP A 225 13.80 8.07 3.58
CA ASP A 225 13.63 7.39 2.30
C ASP A 225 12.17 6.94 2.15
N LYS A 226 11.48 7.41 1.10
CA LYS A 226 10.09 7.02 0.82
C LYS A 226 10.04 5.60 0.25
N SER A 227 9.05 4.82 0.67
CA SER A 227 8.80 3.48 0.13
C SER A 227 8.46 3.52 -1.36
N LEU A 228 9.00 2.56 -2.12
CA LEU A 228 8.65 2.34 -3.53
C LEU A 228 7.21 1.87 -3.71
N SER A 229 6.60 1.32 -2.67
CA SER A 229 5.20 0.88 -2.67
C SER A 229 4.22 2.01 -2.32
N ASN A 230 4.69 3.26 -2.23
CA ASN A 230 3.82 4.38 -1.91
C ASN A 230 2.84 4.73 -3.06
N PRO A 231 1.60 5.15 -2.73
CA PRO A 231 1.02 5.16 -1.39
C PRO A 231 0.70 3.75 -0.86
N VAL A 232 1.00 3.49 0.41
CA VAL A 232 0.73 2.18 1.06
C VAL A 232 -0.73 2.00 1.45
N PHE A 233 -1.50 3.09 1.58
CA PHE A 233 -2.95 3.05 1.62
C PHE A 233 -3.52 4.16 0.74
N THR A 234 -4.43 3.83 -0.18
CA THR A 234 -5.17 4.84 -0.94
C THR A 234 -6.53 5.08 -0.28
N GLY A 235 -6.87 6.33 0.03
CA GLY A 235 -8.26 6.68 0.30
C GLY A 235 -9.03 6.60 -1.00
N GLY A 236 -9.90 5.60 -1.12
CA GLY A 236 -10.83 5.54 -2.24
C GLY A 236 -11.76 6.77 -2.22
N ASP A 237 -11.93 7.41 -3.38
CA ASP A 237 -12.81 8.58 -3.54
C ASP A 237 -14.28 8.17 -3.30
N PRO A 238 -14.99 8.62 -2.25
CA PRO A 238 -16.34 8.15 -1.89
C PRO A 238 -17.37 8.03 -3.04
N PRO A 239 -17.36 8.88 -4.08
CA PRO A 239 -18.26 8.74 -5.23
C PRO A 239 -17.90 7.64 -6.24
N THR A 240 -16.66 7.13 -6.23
CA THR A 240 -16.20 6.05 -7.14
C THR A 240 -16.20 4.68 -6.47
N TRP A 241 -16.65 4.57 -5.22
CA TRP A 241 -16.93 3.28 -4.59
C TRP A 241 -17.96 2.53 -5.45
N GLY A 242 -17.54 1.43 -6.06
CA GLY A 242 -18.33 0.63 -6.99
C GLY A 242 -17.87 0.69 -8.46
N GLU A 243 -16.85 1.48 -8.81
CA GLU A 243 -16.28 1.54 -10.16
C GLU A 243 -14.78 1.15 -10.21
N PRO A 244 -14.30 0.57 -11.33
CA PRO A 244 -12.89 0.27 -11.54
C PRO A 244 -12.06 1.52 -11.88
N VAL A 245 -10.72 1.42 -11.81
CA VAL A 245 -9.80 2.49 -12.25
C VAL A 245 -10.01 2.84 -13.73
N VAL A 246 -10.14 1.82 -14.58
CA VAL A 246 -10.39 1.98 -16.01
C VAL A 246 -11.68 1.26 -16.39
N LYS A 247 -12.62 1.98 -17.01
CA LYS A 247 -13.87 1.41 -17.54
C LYS A 247 -14.04 1.72 -19.02
N VAL A 248 -13.96 0.71 -19.87
CA VAL A 248 -14.27 0.80 -21.30
C VAL A 248 -15.75 0.48 -21.49
N THR A 249 -16.54 1.48 -21.86
CA THR A 249 -18.01 1.39 -21.90
C THR A 249 -18.61 1.18 -23.29
N ASN A 250 -17.80 1.27 -24.35
CA ASN A 250 -18.25 1.13 -25.72
C ASN A 250 -17.86 -0.25 -26.28
N ASP A 251 -18.86 -1.07 -26.61
CA ASP A 251 -18.70 -2.46 -27.06
C ASP A 251 -17.88 -2.66 -28.34
N MET A 252 -17.66 -1.58 -29.11
CA MET A 252 -16.84 -1.60 -30.33
C MET A 252 -15.45 -0.96 -30.14
N ALA A 253 -15.08 -0.63 -28.90
CA ALA A 253 -13.81 0.03 -28.63
C ALA A 253 -12.63 -0.94 -28.74
N VAL A 254 -11.56 -0.45 -29.39
CA VAL A 254 -10.22 -1.03 -29.35
C VAL A 254 -9.36 -0.09 -28.50
N VAL A 255 -8.82 -0.60 -27.40
CA VAL A 255 -8.11 0.20 -26.39
C VAL A 255 -6.73 -0.39 -26.15
N THR A 256 -5.71 0.47 -26.01
CA THR A 256 -4.37 0.10 -25.58
C THR A 256 -3.99 0.88 -24.33
N LEU A 257 -3.59 0.16 -23.29
CA LEU A 257 -2.95 0.68 -22.08
C LEU A 257 -1.47 0.29 -22.15
N ASP A 258 -0.58 1.28 -22.08
CA ASP A 258 0.86 1.09 -22.25
C ASP A 258 1.62 1.93 -21.23
N GLY A 259 2.38 1.29 -20.33
CA GLY A 259 3.23 1.99 -19.36
C GLY A 259 2.52 2.54 -18.14
N PHE A 260 1.34 2.01 -17.77
CA PHE A 260 0.55 2.53 -16.65
C PHE A 260 0.67 1.66 -15.40
N THR A 261 0.70 2.32 -14.23
CA THR A 261 0.32 1.71 -12.95
C THR A 261 -1.17 1.93 -12.71
N ILE A 262 -1.93 0.84 -12.59
CA ILE A 262 -3.38 0.83 -12.39
C ILE A 262 -3.65 0.32 -10.98
N THR A 263 -3.98 1.22 -10.05
CA THR A 263 -4.11 0.92 -8.62
C THR A 263 -5.21 1.70 -7.91
N GLY A 264 -5.64 1.22 -6.74
CA GLY A 264 -6.59 1.88 -5.85
C GLY A 264 -8.05 1.80 -6.29
N GLY A 265 -8.37 1.04 -7.35
CA GLY A 265 -9.75 0.87 -7.81
C GLY A 265 -10.55 -0.04 -6.86
N SER A 266 -11.82 0.30 -6.65
CA SER A 266 -12.72 -0.44 -5.76
C SER A 266 -14.09 -0.62 -6.43
N GLY A 267 -14.16 -1.44 -7.48
CA GLY A 267 -15.38 -1.62 -8.26
C GLY A 267 -16.23 -2.82 -7.88
N ASN A 268 -17.44 -2.90 -8.44
CA ASN A 268 -18.37 -4.00 -8.16
C ASN A 268 -17.94 -5.30 -8.85
N GLU A 269 -17.61 -5.24 -10.13
CA GLU A 269 -17.21 -6.41 -10.94
C GLU A 269 -15.70 -6.42 -11.22
N ALA A 270 -15.06 -5.26 -11.16
CA ALA A 270 -13.67 -5.05 -11.50
C ALA A 270 -13.04 -4.08 -10.52
N GLY A 271 -11.84 -4.35 -10.02
CA GLY A 271 -11.04 -3.37 -9.29
C GLY A 271 -10.24 -2.48 -10.26
N GLY A 272 -9.36 -3.09 -11.04
CA GLY A 272 -8.44 -2.36 -11.92
C GLY A 272 -9.08 -1.93 -13.24
N VAL A 273 -9.35 -2.89 -14.13
CA VAL A 273 -9.83 -2.63 -15.49
C VAL A 273 -11.10 -3.41 -15.77
N GLN A 274 -12.16 -2.73 -16.19
CA GLN A 274 -13.36 -3.33 -16.77
C GLN A 274 -13.47 -2.99 -18.25
N MET A 275 -13.63 -4.04 -19.06
CA MET A 275 -13.71 -3.95 -20.50
C MET A 275 -15.04 -4.52 -20.99
N ASN A 276 -15.89 -3.63 -21.50
CA ASN A 276 -17.08 -4.02 -22.26
C ASN A 276 -16.86 -3.95 -23.78
N GLY A 277 -15.68 -3.47 -24.24
CA GLY A 277 -15.30 -3.26 -25.65
C GLY A 277 -15.04 -4.52 -26.48
N SER A 278 -14.45 -4.33 -27.66
CA SER A 278 -14.13 -5.44 -28.57
C SER A 278 -12.71 -5.99 -28.35
N THR A 279 -11.71 -5.12 -28.20
CA THR A 279 -10.32 -5.51 -27.95
C THR A 279 -9.66 -4.58 -26.92
N LEU A 280 -8.95 -5.17 -25.95
CA LEU A 280 -8.12 -4.45 -24.97
C LEU A 280 -6.71 -5.03 -24.99
N THR A 281 -5.73 -4.18 -25.28
CA THR A 281 -4.31 -4.50 -25.13
C THR A 281 -3.77 -3.80 -23.89
N ILE A 282 -3.13 -4.55 -23.00
CA ILE A 282 -2.41 -4.07 -21.82
C ILE A 282 -0.95 -4.46 -22.03
N ARG A 283 -0.04 -3.48 -22.02
CA ARG A 283 1.39 -3.76 -22.10
C ARG A 283 2.23 -2.86 -21.23
N ASN A 284 3.37 -3.33 -20.74
CA ASN A 284 4.25 -2.56 -19.85
C ASN A 284 3.51 -1.99 -18.63
N CYS A 285 2.47 -2.67 -18.14
CA CYS A 285 1.61 -2.15 -17.07
C CYS A 285 1.84 -2.91 -15.76
N LEU A 286 1.63 -2.20 -14.65
CA LEU A 286 1.49 -2.78 -13.32
C LEU A 286 0.04 -2.59 -12.84
N ILE A 287 -0.70 -3.67 -12.67
CA ILE A 287 -2.07 -3.66 -12.14
C ILE A 287 -2.03 -4.19 -10.72
N THR A 288 -2.23 -3.33 -9.71
CA THR A 288 -2.00 -3.70 -8.31
C THR A 288 -2.93 -3.02 -7.33
N GLY A 289 -3.14 -3.60 -6.15
CA GLY A 289 -3.86 -2.96 -5.04
C GLY A 289 -5.33 -2.63 -5.35
N ASN A 290 -5.93 -3.30 -6.33
CA ASN A 290 -7.32 -3.07 -6.70
C ASN A 290 -8.26 -4.10 -6.04
N LEU A 291 -9.51 -3.70 -5.80
CA LEU A 291 -10.53 -4.50 -5.14
C LEU A 291 -11.80 -4.60 -5.99
N ALA A 292 -12.26 -5.81 -6.26
CA ALA A 292 -13.62 -6.07 -6.74
C ALA A 292 -14.53 -6.53 -5.58
N ASN A 293 -15.42 -5.64 -5.14
CA ASN A 293 -16.22 -5.75 -3.91
C ASN A 293 -17.70 -6.12 -4.16
N GLY A 294 -17.99 -6.85 -5.23
CA GLY A 294 -19.34 -7.14 -5.71
C GLY A 294 -20.31 -7.77 -4.70
N ALA A 295 -21.59 -7.80 -5.08
CA ALA A 295 -22.64 -8.44 -4.32
C ALA A 295 -22.40 -9.96 -4.19
N PRO A 296 -22.97 -10.65 -3.18
CA PRO A 296 -22.88 -12.11 -3.09
C PRO A 296 -23.35 -12.77 -4.40
N ASN A 297 -22.56 -13.69 -4.96
CA ASN A 297 -22.78 -14.40 -6.23
C ASN A 297 -22.48 -13.63 -7.53
N SER A 298 -21.90 -12.42 -7.48
CA SER A 298 -21.28 -11.82 -8.66
C SER A 298 -19.82 -12.25 -8.72
N TRP A 299 -19.47 -13.01 -9.75
CA TRP A 299 -18.07 -13.30 -10.05
C TRP A 299 -17.42 -12.01 -10.60
N GLY A 300 -16.30 -11.59 -10.04
CA GLY A 300 -15.57 -10.40 -10.48
C GLY A 300 -14.11 -10.67 -10.82
N ALA A 301 -13.36 -9.61 -11.08
CA ALA A 301 -11.91 -9.63 -11.07
C ALA A 301 -11.29 -8.47 -10.29
N GLY A 302 -10.31 -8.74 -9.42
CA GLY A 302 -9.56 -7.66 -8.76
C GLY A 302 -8.77 -6.83 -9.78
N GLY A 303 -8.01 -7.51 -10.66
CA GLY A 303 -7.21 -6.86 -11.71
C GLY A 303 -8.02 -6.48 -12.95
N VAL A 304 -8.28 -7.43 -13.85
CA VAL A 304 -8.86 -7.17 -15.18
C VAL A 304 -10.08 -8.06 -15.43
N ILE A 305 -11.18 -7.48 -15.90
CA ILE A 305 -12.34 -8.24 -16.41
C ILE A 305 -12.77 -7.76 -17.80
N GLY A 306 -13.17 -8.68 -18.66
CA GLY A 306 -13.88 -8.34 -19.90
C GLY A 306 -14.46 -9.53 -20.65
N GLY A 307 -15.24 -9.22 -21.70
CA GLY A 307 -15.90 -10.23 -22.54
C GLY A 307 -15.42 -10.29 -23.99
N GLY A 308 -14.59 -9.33 -24.43
CA GLY A 308 -13.98 -9.31 -25.76
C GLY A 308 -12.57 -9.94 -25.77
N GLU A 309 -11.77 -9.58 -26.76
CA GLU A 309 -10.36 -9.98 -26.86
C GLU A 309 -9.52 -9.17 -25.87
N ILE A 310 -8.78 -9.84 -25.00
CA ILE A 310 -7.85 -9.24 -24.04
C ILE A 310 -6.45 -9.77 -24.33
N ILE A 311 -5.53 -8.86 -24.59
CA ILE A 311 -4.12 -9.14 -24.85
C ILE A 311 -3.31 -8.48 -23.74
N ILE A 312 -2.51 -9.25 -23.01
CA ILE A 312 -1.65 -8.76 -21.94
C ILE A 312 -0.21 -9.17 -22.25
N GLU A 313 0.68 -8.20 -22.37
CA GLU A 313 2.08 -8.40 -22.73
C GLU A 313 2.98 -7.66 -21.74
N ASP A 314 4.13 -8.23 -21.36
CA ASP A 314 5.16 -7.52 -20.59
C ASP A 314 4.61 -6.76 -19.36
N SER A 315 3.73 -7.41 -18.61
CA SER A 315 2.93 -6.75 -17.56
C SER A 315 2.85 -7.59 -16.29
N GLN A 316 2.54 -6.90 -15.20
CA GLN A 316 2.41 -7.47 -13.86
C GLN A 316 1.01 -7.22 -13.33
N ILE A 317 0.36 -8.26 -12.81
CA ILE A 317 -0.95 -8.20 -12.15
C ILE A 317 -0.78 -8.78 -10.76
N ILE A 318 -0.60 -7.92 -9.77
CA ILE A 318 -0.10 -8.32 -8.44
C ILE A 318 -0.94 -7.72 -7.33
N GLY A 319 -1.28 -8.48 -6.28
CA GLY A 319 -1.87 -7.88 -5.08
C GLY A 319 -3.32 -7.39 -5.25
N ASN A 320 -4.05 -7.86 -6.25
CA ASN A 320 -5.44 -7.48 -6.48
C ASN A 320 -6.40 -8.47 -5.82
N GLN A 321 -7.50 -7.95 -5.29
CA GLN A 321 -8.41 -8.71 -4.46
C GLN A 321 -9.79 -8.79 -5.08
N VAL A 322 -10.45 -9.92 -4.91
CA VAL A 322 -11.86 -10.08 -5.27
C VAL A 322 -12.59 -10.83 -4.16
N LYS A 323 -13.84 -10.44 -3.92
CA LYS A 323 -14.68 -11.15 -2.95
C LYS A 323 -15.10 -12.55 -3.42
N GLN A 324 -15.37 -12.71 -4.71
CA GLN A 324 -15.72 -13.97 -5.35
C GLN A 324 -15.34 -13.87 -6.84
N GLY A 325 -14.60 -14.85 -7.36
CA GLY A 325 -14.07 -14.82 -8.72
C GLY A 325 -12.54 -14.81 -8.77
N ALA A 326 -11.99 -14.18 -9.81
CA ALA A 326 -10.55 -14.23 -10.07
C ALA A 326 -9.84 -13.02 -9.44
N GLY A 327 -8.84 -13.20 -8.59
CA GLY A 327 -8.10 -12.06 -8.05
C GLY A 327 -7.42 -11.25 -9.17
N GLY A 328 -6.82 -11.93 -10.14
CA GLY A 328 -6.08 -11.33 -11.25
C GLY A 328 -6.96 -11.01 -12.45
N VAL A 329 -7.23 -12.01 -13.29
CA VAL A 329 -7.88 -11.81 -14.62
C VAL A 329 -9.11 -12.67 -14.76
N ARG A 330 -10.21 -12.08 -15.25
CA ARG A 330 -11.39 -12.83 -15.66
C ARG A 330 -11.80 -12.48 -17.08
N VAL A 331 -11.90 -13.48 -17.94
CA VAL A 331 -12.44 -13.31 -19.29
C VAL A 331 -13.72 -14.11 -19.42
N GLY A 332 -14.76 -13.46 -19.95
CA GLY A 332 -16.02 -14.09 -20.32
C GLY A 332 -15.84 -15.04 -21.53
N GLU A 333 -16.76 -15.03 -22.47
CA GLU A 333 -16.69 -15.87 -23.68
C GLU A 333 -15.67 -15.36 -24.72
N GLY A 334 -14.97 -14.26 -24.41
CA GLY A 334 -13.90 -13.69 -25.21
C GLY A 334 -12.58 -14.46 -25.12
N GLU A 335 -11.56 -13.95 -25.79
CA GLU A 335 -10.25 -14.58 -25.89
C GLU A 335 -9.22 -13.86 -24.99
N LEU A 336 -8.39 -14.63 -24.29
CA LEU A 336 -7.24 -14.12 -23.55
C LEU A 336 -5.92 -14.54 -24.20
N SER A 337 -5.04 -13.59 -24.48
CA SER A 337 -3.63 -13.86 -24.76
C SER A 337 -2.76 -13.22 -23.68
N MET A 338 -1.89 -14.00 -23.05
CA MET A 338 -0.87 -13.49 -22.13
C MET A 338 0.51 -13.96 -22.57
N THR A 339 1.42 -13.00 -22.76
CA THR A 339 2.81 -13.25 -23.13
C THR A 339 3.72 -12.48 -22.19
N ASN A 340 4.67 -13.16 -21.54
CA ASN A 340 5.64 -12.50 -20.65
C ASN A 340 4.94 -11.74 -19.50
N VAL A 341 4.07 -12.42 -18.77
CA VAL A 341 3.21 -11.82 -17.73
C VAL A 341 3.41 -12.50 -16.39
N LEU A 342 3.46 -11.70 -15.32
CA LEU A 342 3.37 -12.18 -13.94
C LEU A 342 1.97 -11.92 -13.38
N VAL A 343 1.32 -12.96 -12.86
CA VAL A 343 0.08 -12.88 -12.09
C VAL A 343 0.31 -13.50 -10.71
N ALA A 344 0.52 -12.66 -9.70
CA ALA A 344 0.92 -13.12 -8.37
C ALA A 344 0.12 -12.45 -7.24
N ASP A 345 0.05 -13.08 -6.07
CA ASP A 345 -0.50 -12.45 -4.87
C ASP A 345 -1.93 -11.91 -5.02
N ASN A 346 -2.76 -12.54 -5.85
CA ASN A 346 -4.11 -12.04 -6.12
C ASN A 346 -5.17 -12.87 -5.36
N PRO A 347 -5.52 -12.53 -4.11
CA PRO A 347 -6.49 -13.31 -3.35
C PRO A 347 -7.89 -13.26 -3.99
N GLY A 348 -8.55 -14.42 -3.99
CA GLY A 348 -9.84 -14.69 -4.62
C GLY A 348 -10.13 -16.19 -4.57
N ASP A 349 -10.96 -16.69 -5.50
CA ASP A 349 -11.14 -18.14 -5.67
C ASP A 349 -10.01 -18.74 -6.54
N MET A 350 -9.47 -17.95 -7.48
CA MET A 350 -8.32 -18.28 -8.33
C MET A 350 -7.64 -17.00 -8.88
N ALA A 351 -6.47 -17.12 -9.52
CA ALA A 351 -5.78 -16.01 -10.16
C ALA A 351 -6.42 -15.65 -11.51
N VAL A 352 -6.78 -16.66 -12.31
CA VAL A 352 -7.33 -16.47 -13.67
C VAL A 352 -8.57 -17.33 -13.88
N HIS A 353 -9.64 -16.75 -14.46
CA HIS A 353 -10.87 -17.46 -14.82
C HIS A 353 -11.28 -17.16 -16.26
N LEU A 354 -11.56 -18.21 -17.02
CA LEU A 354 -11.83 -18.18 -18.45
C LEU A 354 -13.14 -18.88 -18.80
N ASN A 355 -14.03 -18.19 -19.52
CA ASN A 355 -15.20 -18.79 -20.17
C ASN A 355 -15.06 -18.87 -21.70
N GLY A 356 -13.88 -18.56 -22.24
CA GLY A 356 -13.53 -18.60 -23.65
C GLY A 356 -12.10 -19.12 -23.86
N PRO A 357 -11.60 -19.10 -25.12
CA PRO A 357 -10.27 -19.62 -25.43
C PRO A 357 -9.16 -18.75 -24.85
N ALA A 358 -8.00 -19.34 -24.59
CA ALA A 358 -6.86 -18.59 -24.12
C ALA A 358 -5.51 -19.19 -24.53
N THR A 359 -4.50 -18.32 -24.63
CA THR A 359 -3.11 -18.69 -24.87
C THR A 359 -2.21 -18.03 -23.83
N LEU A 360 -1.42 -18.83 -23.14
CA LEU A 360 -0.43 -18.39 -22.14
C LEU A 360 0.97 -18.82 -22.60
N ILE A 361 1.88 -17.85 -22.74
CA ILE A 361 3.26 -18.08 -23.16
C ILE A 361 4.20 -17.34 -22.23
N ASN A 362 5.14 -18.03 -21.59
CA ASN A 362 6.08 -17.41 -20.65
C ASN A 362 5.35 -16.59 -19.57
N VAL A 363 4.31 -17.20 -19.00
CA VAL A 363 3.50 -16.60 -17.92
C VAL A 363 3.86 -17.26 -16.60
N THR A 364 3.94 -16.48 -15.52
CA THR A 364 4.03 -17.01 -14.16
C THR A 364 2.76 -16.69 -13.39
N ILE A 365 2.08 -17.71 -12.88
CA ILE A 365 0.88 -17.59 -12.05
C ILE A 365 1.15 -18.28 -10.71
N THR A 366 1.23 -17.52 -9.63
CA THR A 366 1.72 -18.01 -8.33
C THR A 366 1.04 -17.30 -7.16
N ASN A 367 1.25 -17.86 -5.96
CA ASN A 367 0.77 -17.34 -4.68
C ASN A 367 -0.70 -16.89 -4.67
N SER A 368 -1.58 -17.72 -5.23
CA SER A 368 -3.02 -17.49 -5.26
C SER A 368 -3.79 -18.74 -4.78
N PRO A 369 -5.00 -18.61 -4.21
CA PRO A 369 -5.83 -19.77 -3.78
C PRO A 369 -6.21 -20.74 -4.92
N GLY A 370 -5.95 -20.37 -6.17
CA GLY A 370 -6.07 -21.23 -7.34
C GLY A 370 -5.32 -20.60 -8.51
N GLY A 371 -4.78 -21.40 -9.43
CA GLY A 371 -4.08 -20.90 -10.62
C GLY A 371 -5.06 -20.46 -11.70
N VAL A 372 -5.33 -21.34 -12.68
CA VAL A 372 -6.20 -21.06 -13.83
C VAL A 372 -7.43 -21.98 -13.86
N LEU A 373 -8.63 -21.40 -13.85
CA LEU A 373 -9.88 -22.11 -14.14
C LEU A 373 -10.34 -21.80 -15.56
N ILE A 374 -10.52 -22.83 -16.39
CA ILE A 374 -11.27 -22.74 -17.65
C ILE A 374 -12.60 -23.49 -17.51
N ASN A 375 -13.72 -22.76 -17.59
CA ASN A 375 -15.07 -23.28 -17.39
C ASN A 375 -16.09 -22.69 -18.39
N PRO A 376 -15.88 -22.89 -19.70
CA PRO A 376 -16.70 -22.29 -20.72
C PRO A 376 -18.03 -23.06 -20.87
N PRO A 377 -19.14 -22.36 -21.22
CA PRO A 377 -20.40 -23.01 -21.55
C PRO A 377 -20.35 -23.73 -22.90
N ASP A 378 -19.53 -23.24 -23.83
CA ASP A 378 -19.29 -23.79 -25.18
C ASP A 378 -17.83 -24.27 -25.33
N PRO A 379 -17.50 -25.12 -26.31
CA PRO A 379 -16.13 -25.63 -26.47
C PRO A 379 -15.10 -24.50 -26.60
N ALA A 380 -14.17 -24.44 -25.66
CA ALA A 380 -13.03 -23.54 -25.69
C ALA A 380 -11.75 -24.26 -25.28
N HIS A 381 -10.62 -23.76 -25.79
CA HIS A 381 -9.31 -24.37 -25.60
C HIS A 381 -8.34 -23.40 -24.93
N LEU A 382 -7.65 -23.89 -23.92
CA LEU A 382 -6.54 -23.20 -23.24
C LEU A 382 -5.21 -23.84 -23.66
N SER A 383 -4.34 -23.07 -24.28
CA SER A 383 -2.96 -23.48 -24.57
C SER A 383 -2.00 -22.82 -23.59
N ILE A 384 -1.21 -23.62 -22.88
CA ILE A 384 -0.19 -23.16 -21.93
C ILE A 384 1.16 -23.66 -22.40
N ASN A 385 2.07 -22.74 -22.69
CA ASN A 385 3.43 -23.05 -23.13
C ASN A 385 4.45 -22.25 -22.34
N ASN A 386 5.61 -22.85 -22.05
CA ASN A 386 6.73 -22.17 -21.41
C ASN A 386 6.36 -21.45 -20.10
N SER A 387 5.35 -21.89 -19.37
CA SER A 387 4.77 -21.13 -18.25
C SER A 387 4.94 -21.84 -16.92
N ILE A 388 4.85 -21.09 -15.82
CA ILE A 388 4.86 -21.61 -14.45
C ILE A 388 3.49 -21.33 -13.82
N LEU A 389 2.77 -22.38 -13.46
CA LEU A 389 1.53 -22.35 -12.68
C LEU A 389 1.77 -23.19 -11.42
N TYR A 390 2.52 -22.62 -10.48
CA TYR A 390 3.00 -23.28 -9.26
C TYR A 390 2.91 -22.34 -8.06
N GLY A 391 2.86 -22.89 -6.85
CA GLY A 391 2.74 -22.10 -5.62
C GLY A 391 1.32 -21.61 -5.35
N ASN A 392 0.33 -22.25 -5.98
CA ASN A 392 -1.09 -22.03 -5.75
C ASN A 392 -1.66 -23.22 -4.96
N ASP A 393 -2.92 -23.18 -4.50
CA ASP A 393 -3.52 -24.39 -3.92
C ASP A 393 -3.71 -25.50 -4.99
N TRP A 394 -3.87 -25.10 -6.25
CA TRP A 394 -3.92 -25.95 -7.43
C TRP A 394 -3.50 -25.16 -8.68
N GLY A 395 -2.82 -25.81 -9.64
CA GLY A 395 -2.30 -25.13 -10.84
C GLY A 395 -3.36 -24.84 -11.91
N LEU A 396 -4.11 -25.86 -12.32
CA LEU A 396 -5.10 -25.78 -13.41
C LEU A 396 -6.35 -26.61 -13.09
N ALA A 397 -7.52 -26.01 -13.31
CA ALA A 397 -8.80 -26.68 -13.30
C ALA A 397 -9.49 -26.53 -14.66
N VAL A 398 -9.92 -27.66 -15.23
CA VAL A 398 -10.66 -27.71 -16.50
C VAL A 398 -12.06 -28.25 -16.24
N GLU A 399 -13.05 -27.41 -16.46
CA GLU A 399 -14.46 -27.69 -16.22
C GLU A 399 -15.32 -27.36 -17.45
N GLY A 400 -16.62 -27.64 -17.36
CA GLY A 400 -17.58 -27.32 -18.42
C GLY A 400 -17.24 -27.99 -19.75
N ALA A 401 -17.25 -27.22 -20.83
CA ALA A 401 -16.82 -27.66 -22.16
C ALA A 401 -15.35 -27.32 -22.46
N GLY A 402 -14.56 -26.97 -21.43
CA GLY A 402 -13.17 -26.58 -21.56
C GLY A 402 -12.26 -27.75 -21.91
N THR A 403 -11.17 -27.42 -22.60
CA THR A 403 -10.03 -28.32 -22.82
C THR A 403 -8.75 -27.55 -22.59
N ALA A 404 -7.69 -28.24 -22.20
CA ALA A 404 -6.38 -27.63 -22.04
C ALA A 404 -5.27 -28.49 -22.63
N GLU A 405 -4.29 -27.83 -23.23
CA GLU A 405 -3.01 -28.39 -23.61
C GLU A 405 -1.92 -27.63 -22.88
N VAL A 406 -1.04 -28.36 -22.19
CA VAL A 406 0.07 -27.81 -21.42
C VAL A 406 1.35 -28.43 -21.97
N ASN A 407 2.31 -27.62 -22.40
CA ASN A 407 3.60 -28.10 -22.90
C ASN A 407 4.73 -27.24 -22.35
N TYR A 408 5.90 -27.83 -22.10
CA TYR A 408 7.11 -27.14 -21.65
C TYR A 408 6.83 -26.17 -20.50
N SER A 409 5.96 -26.58 -19.57
CA SER A 409 5.47 -25.72 -18.49
C SER A 409 5.52 -26.47 -17.19
N ASP A 410 5.74 -25.74 -16.10
CA ASP A 410 5.75 -26.27 -14.74
C ASP A 410 4.38 -26.07 -14.11
N LEU A 411 3.70 -27.17 -13.79
CA LEU A 411 2.32 -27.16 -13.32
C LEU A 411 2.16 -28.03 -12.08
N GLN A 412 1.77 -27.39 -10.99
CA GLN A 412 1.48 -28.05 -9.73
C GLN A 412 0.26 -28.98 -9.85
N GLY A 413 0.44 -30.25 -9.49
CA GLY A 413 -0.59 -31.29 -9.58
C GLY A 413 -0.44 -32.22 -10.79
N SER A 414 0.61 -32.02 -11.59
CA SER A 414 1.03 -32.82 -12.75
C SER A 414 0.03 -32.81 -13.91
N TRP A 415 0.53 -32.61 -15.14
CA TRP A 415 -0.27 -32.68 -16.38
C TRP A 415 0.45 -33.49 -17.44
N ASP A 416 -0.31 -34.28 -18.20
CA ASP A 416 0.25 -35.06 -19.31
C ASP A 416 0.50 -34.13 -20.51
N GLY A 417 1.65 -33.47 -20.48
CA GLY A 417 2.12 -32.48 -21.44
C GLY A 417 3.53 -32.75 -21.94
N ILE A 418 3.86 -32.39 -23.18
CA ILE A 418 5.22 -32.60 -23.70
C ILE A 418 6.16 -31.62 -23.01
N GLY A 419 7.21 -32.13 -22.36
CA GLY A 419 8.20 -31.29 -21.68
C GLY A 419 7.69 -30.58 -20.43
N SER A 420 6.45 -30.88 -20.00
CA SER A 420 5.90 -30.34 -18.77
C SER A 420 6.45 -31.06 -17.54
N ILE A 421 6.58 -30.30 -16.46
CA ILE A 421 7.11 -30.77 -15.17
C ILE A 421 6.15 -30.40 -14.04
N ASP A 422 6.35 -30.99 -12.86
CA ASP A 422 5.71 -30.64 -11.60
C ASP A 422 6.81 -30.68 -10.53
N ALA A 423 7.47 -29.53 -10.33
CA ALA A 423 8.54 -29.39 -9.36
C ALA A 423 8.55 -27.97 -8.79
N ASP A 424 9.03 -27.80 -7.56
CA ASP A 424 9.16 -26.45 -6.98
C ASP A 424 10.03 -25.54 -7.88
N PRO A 425 9.51 -24.40 -8.36
CA PRO A 425 10.27 -23.48 -9.21
C PRO A 425 11.49 -22.87 -8.52
N LEU A 426 11.58 -22.94 -7.20
CA LEU A 426 12.64 -22.30 -6.40
C LEU A 426 12.69 -20.78 -6.65
N PHE A 427 11.58 -20.08 -6.39
CA PHE A 427 11.57 -18.61 -6.44
C PHE A 427 12.52 -18.00 -5.40
N VAL A 428 13.19 -16.88 -5.73
CA VAL A 428 14.22 -16.24 -4.88
C VAL A 428 13.66 -15.79 -3.54
N ASP A 429 12.61 -14.95 -3.55
CA ASP A 429 11.99 -14.43 -2.33
C ASP A 429 10.50 -14.08 -2.57
N PRO A 430 9.64 -15.10 -2.75
CA PRO A 430 8.24 -14.87 -3.06
C PRO A 430 7.48 -14.14 -1.94
N ALA A 431 7.97 -14.20 -0.69
CA ALA A 431 7.35 -13.50 0.43
C ALA A 431 7.46 -11.97 0.32
N ASN A 432 8.46 -11.49 -0.43
CA ASN A 432 8.68 -10.07 -0.72
C ASN A 432 8.45 -9.73 -2.21
N GLY A 433 7.78 -10.61 -2.97
CA GLY A 433 7.42 -10.39 -4.36
C GLY A 433 8.52 -10.67 -5.39
N ASP A 434 9.63 -11.29 -5.00
CA ASP A 434 10.69 -11.70 -5.93
C ASP A 434 10.46 -13.12 -6.46
N TYR A 435 9.89 -13.18 -7.67
CA TYR A 435 9.55 -14.41 -8.38
C TYR A 435 10.59 -14.81 -9.45
N HIS A 436 11.81 -14.28 -9.37
CA HIS A 436 12.93 -14.81 -10.16
C HIS A 436 13.29 -16.23 -9.72
N LEU A 437 13.92 -16.99 -10.61
CA LEU A 437 14.35 -18.36 -10.34
C LEU A 437 15.72 -18.39 -9.65
N GLN A 438 15.84 -19.17 -8.57
CA GLN A 438 17.13 -19.45 -7.95
C GLN A 438 17.99 -20.37 -8.83
N SER A 439 19.31 -20.28 -8.64
CA SER A 439 20.25 -21.22 -9.27
C SER A 439 19.90 -22.67 -8.89
N GLY A 440 19.75 -23.52 -9.91
CA GLY A 440 19.36 -24.92 -9.75
C GLY A 440 17.85 -25.17 -9.80
N SER A 441 17.04 -24.13 -10.07
CA SER A 441 15.62 -24.29 -10.40
C SER A 441 15.42 -25.29 -11.55
N PRO A 442 14.41 -26.17 -11.46
CA PRO A 442 14.08 -27.11 -12.54
C PRO A 442 13.47 -26.40 -13.77
N CYS A 443 13.07 -25.13 -13.63
CA CYS A 443 12.46 -24.34 -14.69
C CYS A 443 13.50 -23.62 -15.58
N ILE A 444 14.77 -23.58 -15.16
CA ILE A 444 15.85 -22.93 -15.92
C ILE A 444 16.27 -23.80 -17.12
N ASP A 445 16.40 -23.20 -18.30
CA ASP A 445 16.85 -23.83 -19.54
C ASP A 445 16.01 -25.06 -19.97
N THR A 446 14.70 -25.05 -19.70
CA THR A 446 13.83 -26.21 -19.98
C THR A 446 12.62 -25.90 -20.86
N ALA A 447 12.36 -24.64 -21.14
CA ALA A 447 11.25 -24.26 -22.00
C ALA A 447 11.57 -24.50 -23.49
N SER A 448 10.53 -24.44 -24.32
CA SER A 448 10.68 -24.57 -25.77
C SER A 448 11.07 -23.24 -26.40
N LEU A 449 11.99 -23.29 -27.38
CA LEU A 449 12.30 -22.14 -28.25
C LEU A 449 11.12 -21.70 -29.11
N TRP A 450 10.12 -22.55 -29.31
CA TRP A 450 8.97 -22.21 -30.15
C TRP A 450 8.03 -21.27 -29.40
N ALA A 451 7.76 -20.12 -30.02
CA ALA A 451 6.85 -19.07 -29.54
C ALA A 451 7.30 -18.30 -28.28
N ALA A 452 8.48 -18.59 -27.70
CA ALA A 452 9.04 -17.77 -26.63
C ALA A 452 9.28 -16.32 -27.12
N PRO A 453 8.95 -15.30 -26.31
CA PRO A 453 9.31 -13.91 -26.59
C PRO A 453 10.83 -13.74 -26.58
N ASP A 454 11.33 -12.68 -27.24
CA ASP A 454 12.78 -12.41 -27.37
C ASP A 454 13.41 -11.82 -26.11
N HIS A 455 12.60 -11.48 -25.12
CA HIS A 455 13.03 -10.99 -23.81
C HIS A 455 12.09 -11.44 -22.69
N ASP A 456 12.53 -11.28 -21.45
CA ASP A 456 11.77 -11.50 -20.22
C ASP A 456 11.10 -10.24 -19.68
N LEU A 457 10.37 -10.38 -18.57
CA LEU A 457 9.60 -9.30 -17.98
C LEU A 457 10.48 -8.14 -17.47
N ASP A 458 11.76 -8.40 -17.19
CA ASP A 458 12.77 -7.39 -16.82
C ASP A 458 13.51 -6.81 -18.06
N GLY A 459 13.20 -7.31 -19.26
CA GLY A 459 13.84 -6.92 -20.51
C GLY A 459 15.16 -7.66 -20.79
N VAL A 460 15.45 -8.73 -20.06
CA VAL A 460 16.61 -9.62 -20.31
C VAL A 460 16.37 -10.43 -21.58
N GLU A 461 17.33 -10.43 -22.50
CA GLU A 461 17.23 -11.20 -23.77
C GLU A 461 17.06 -12.70 -23.51
N ARG A 462 16.26 -13.38 -24.35
CA ARG A 462 16.08 -14.84 -24.33
C ARG A 462 16.61 -15.53 -25.59
N PRO A 463 17.15 -16.75 -25.50
CA PRO A 463 17.47 -17.49 -24.28
C PRO A 463 18.86 -17.16 -23.72
N LEU A 464 19.07 -17.36 -22.41
CA LEU A 464 20.37 -17.35 -21.75
C LEU A 464 20.71 -18.72 -21.17
N ASP A 465 21.99 -19.07 -21.13
CA ASP A 465 22.51 -20.27 -20.44
C ASP A 465 22.48 -20.01 -18.92
N GLY A 466 21.31 -20.18 -18.31
CA GLY A 466 21.05 -19.90 -16.90
C GLY A 466 21.64 -20.96 -15.97
N ASN A 467 21.71 -22.22 -16.43
CA ASN A 467 22.26 -23.33 -15.65
C ASN A 467 23.79 -23.49 -15.78
N GLY A 468 24.41 -22.84 -16.78
CA GLY A 468 25.86 -22.81 -17.00
C GLY A 468 26.46 -24.06 -17.63
N ASP A 469 25.65 -24.88 -18.33
CA ASP A 469 26.09 -26.13 -18.97
C ASP A 469 26.65 -25.96 -20.40
N GLY A 470 26.52 -24.75 -20.95
CA GLY A 470 26.99 -24.38 -22.29
C GLY A 470 25.93 -24.48 -23.39
N GLY A 471 24.68 -24.86 -23.06
CA GLY A 471 23.49 -24.71 -23.89
C GLY A 471 22.57 -23.62 -23.36
N ALA A 472 21.76 -23.01 -24.22
CA ALA A 472 20.76 -22.01 -23.81
C ALA A 472 19.39 -22.41 -24.39
N LEU A 473 18.41 -22.57 -23.51
CA LEU A 473 16.99 -22.65 -23.82
C LEU A 473 16.27 -21.60 -22.96
N PRO A 474 15.08 -21.11 -23.36
CA PRO A 474 14.37 -20.17 -22.52
C PRO A 474 13.98 -20.84 -21.19
N ASP A 475 13.85 -20.02 -20.16
CA ASP A 475 13.27 -20.48 -18.91
C ASP A 475 11.75 -20.61 -19.03
N MET A 476 11.18 -21.50 -18.23
CA MET A 476 9.73 -21.48 -18.01
C MET A 476 9.37 -20.28 -17.15
N GLY A 477 8.26 -19.62 -17.45
CA GLY A 477 7.75 -18.48 -16.69
C GLY A 477 8.10 -17.13 -17.29
N ALA A 478 7.92 -16.09 -16.48
CA ALA A 478 7.97 -14.68 -16.91
C ALA A 478 9.38 -14.10 -16.91
N TYR A 479 10.31 -14.71 -16.17
CA TYR A 479 11.69 -14.24 -16.02
C TYR A 479 12.68 -15.18 -16.71
N GLU A 480 13.86 -14.68 -17.05
CA GLU A 480 14.99 -15.43 -17.59
C GLU A 480 16.18 -15.33 -16.62
N ALA A 481 16.68 -16.47 -16.16
CA ALA A 481 17.83 -16.55 -15.29
C ALA A 481 19.12 -16.25 -16.07
N ALA A 482 19.76 -15.14 -15.75
CA ALA A 482 21.10 -14.87 -16.25
C ALA A 482 22.15 -15.67 -15.44
N THR A 483 23.15 -16.23 -16.11
CA THR A 483 24.33 -16.78 -15.42
C THR A 483 25.01 -15.66 -14.63
N ILE A 484 25.01 -15.75 -13.29
CA ILE A 484 25.85 -14.88 -12.46
C ILE A 484 27.30 -15.18 -12.82
N LYS A 485 27.89 -14.35 -13.70
CA LYS A 485 29.34 -14.19 -13.69
C LYS A 485 29.68 -13.64 -12.32
N LEU A 486 30.18 -14.50 -11.44
CA LEU A 486 30.86 -14.12 -10.21
C LEU A 486 31.93 -13.07 -10.57
N MET A 487 31.56 -11.80 -10.57
CA MET A 487 32.50 -10.73 -10.29
C MET A 487 32.90 -10.97 -8.85
N LYS A 488 34.02 -11.71 -8.69
CA LYS A 488 34.79 -11.67 -7.46
C LYS A 488 35.11 -10.20 -7.21
N LEU A 489 34.28 -9.54 -6.40
CA LEU A 489 34.68 -8.30 -5.74
C LEU A 489 35.89 -8.67 -4.90
N LEU A 490 37.06 -8.34 -5.44
CA LEU A 490 38.32 -8.48 -4.76
C LEU A 490 38.34 -7.41 -3.67
N TYR A 491 37.85 -7.74 -2.47
CA TYR A 491 38.10 -6.93 -1.28
C TYR A 491 39.62 -6.87 -1.08
N LEU A 492 40.22 -5.73 -1.40
CA LEU A 492 41.55 -5.38 -0.95
C LEU A 492 41.40 -4.73 0.42
N PRO A 493 41.78 -5.39 1.53
CA PRO A 493 41.79 -4.73 2.82
C PRO A 493 42.82 -3.61 2.78
N MET A 494 42.37 -2.37 2.90
CA MET A 494 43.25 -1.26 3.26
C MET A 494 43.70 -1.46 4.70
N SER A 495 44.96 -1.87 4.90
CA SER A 495 45.59 -1.74 6.21
C SER A 495 45.97 -0.28 6.42
N PHE A 496 45.33 0.41 7.35
CA PHE A 496 45.91 1.60 7.95
C PHE A 496 47.08 1.15 8.82
N LYS A 497 48.28 1.67 8.54
CA LYS A 497 49.40 1.59 9.48
C LYS A 497 49.23 2.71 10.50
N ASP A 498 49.32 2.32 11.77
CA ASP A 498 49.40 3.20 12.94
C ASP A 498 50.46 4.31 12.81
#